data_AF-A0A966LUK9-F1
#
_entry.id   AF-A0A966LUK9-F1
#
_cell.length_a   1.000
_cell.length_b   1.000
_cell.length_c   1.000
_cell.angle_alpha   90.00
_cell.angle_beta   90.00
_cell.angle_gamma   90.00
#
_symmetry.space_group_name_H-M   'P 1'
#
loop_
_entity.id
_entity.type
_entity.pdbx_description
1 polymer ?
#
loop_
_entity_poly.entity_id
_entity_poly.type
_entity_poly.pdbx_seq_one_letter_code
_entity_poly.pdbx_strand_id
1 'polypeptide(L)'
;MILGIDEVGRGAWAGPLVVGACVLNGAEIEGLTDSKKLTKKQREVLNAEISASSAIVGLGWVEASEIDKIGLSESLRLATKRAVREVQAGCKAQNTTFDEIIIDGTVNFLRETPLERYVSTLKKADLLIASVSAAAICAKVARDNFMAELDKELPDFYFGGHVGYGTQAHRRVLVEFGANKYHRASFRPVAEILGVEAAAAEEIAAAKTTKVIGDEAEEKVSEFLAAQNHEILARNWRTRWCEIDIVSKLDGIYYFTEVKYRKNDDFGGSEYAISLMKLKQMAFAAEIFAAKNKLKNVDLRLAAALIDGKSEIDWFEID
;
A
#
# COMPACT_ATOMS: atom_id res chain seq x y z
N MET A 1 31.52 -1.24 5.37
CA MET A 1 31.02 0.04 4.78
C MET A 1 29.50 0.04 4.68
N ILE A 2 28.88 1.22 4.61
CA ILE A 2 27.41 1.37 4.53
C ILE A 2 26.97 1.54 3.07
N LEU A 3 26.03 0.70 2.64
CA LEU A 3 25.23 0.88 1.43
C LEU A 3 23.98 1.70 1.77
N GLY A 4 23.89 2.93 1.28
CA GLY A 4 22.71 3.78 1.43
C GLY A 4 21.74 3.60 0.28
N ILE A 5 20.43 3.61 0.56
CA ILE A 5 19.36 3.41 -0.43
C ILE A 5 18.22 4.41 -0.19
N ASP A 6 17.74 5.03 -1.27
CA ASP A 6 16.56 5.92 -1.27
C ASP A 6 15.79 5.83 -2.60
N GLU A 7 14.50 6.16 -2.60
CA GLU A 7 13.63 6.14 -3.78
C GLU A 7 13.19 7.52 -4.27
N VAL A 8 12.98 7.62 -5.58
CA VAL A 8 12.44 8.81 -6.24
C VAL A 8 11.32 8.44 -7.20
N GLY A 9 10.26 9.23 -7.20
CA GLY A 9 9.15 9.07 -8.15
C GLY A 9 8.05 8.13 -7.68
N ARG A 10 8.06 7.70 -6.41
CA ARG A 10 7.01 6.84 -5.83
C ARG A 10 5.59 7.40 -6.05
N GLY A 11 5.40 8.69 -5.83
CA GLY A 11 4.09 9.37 -5.97
C GLY A 11 3.82 10.01 -7.34
N ALA A 12 4.71 9.84 -8.32
CA ALA A 12 4.50 10.41 -9.64
C ALA A 12 3.38 9.66 -10.40
N TRP A 13 2.60 10.40 -11.18
CA TRP A 13 1.56 9.86 -12.06
C TRP A 13 2.13 9.37 -13.40
N ALA A 14 3.31 9.88 -13.79
CA ALA A 14 4.00 9.48 -15.01
C ALA A 14 5.51 9.30 -14.79
N GLY A 15 6.12 8.53 -15.68
CA GLY A 15 7.53 8.18 -15.68
C GLY A 15 7.89 7.06 -14.69
N PRO A 16 9.16 6.64 -14.69
CA PRO A 16 9.61 5.50 -13.91
C PRO A 16 9.66 5.81 -12.40
N LEU A 17 9.64 4.75 -11.61
CA LEU A 17 10.14 4.72 -10.24
C LEU A 17 11.65 4.42 -10.31
N VAL A 18 12.45 5.14 -9.53
CA VAL A 18 13.89 4.94 -9.48
C VAL A 18 14.33 4.76 -8.04
N VAL A 19 15.09 3.73 -7.75
CA VAL A 19 15.81 3.57 -6.47
C VAL A 19 17.28 3.81 -6.71
N GLY A 20 17.88 4.70 -5.93
CA GLY A 20 19.33 4.87 -5.88
C GLY A 20 19.93 4.00 -4.79
N ALA A 21 21.11 3.48 -5.04
CA ALA A 21 21.93 2.78 -4.06
C ALA A 21 23.38 3.26 -4.18
N CYS A 22 24.04 3.55 -3.05
CA CYS A 22 25.41 4.08 -3.06
C CYS A 22 26.27 3.53 -1.92
N VAL A 23 27.53 3.20 -2.23
CA VAL A 23 28.62 3.01 -1.25
C VAL A 23 29.68 4.07 -1.55
N LEU A 24 30.07 4.88 -0.56
CA LEU A 24 31.05 5.96 -0.80
C LEU A 24 32.48 5.47 -1.02
N ASN A 25 32.83 4.28 -0.50
CA ASN A 25 34.15 3.66 -0.70
C ASN A 25 35.33 4.62 -0.42
N GLY A 26 35.27 5.33 0.71
CA GLY A 26 36.29 6.31 1.11
C GLY A 26 36.16 7.69 0.48
N ALA A 27 35.18 7.93 -0.40
CA ALA A 27 34.89 9.27 -0.90
C ALA A 27 34.35 10.18 0.21
N GLU A 28 34.95 11.36 0.34
CA GLU A 28 34.47 12.44 1.18
C GLU A 28 33.88 13.51 0.27
N ILE A 29 32.57 13.75 0.38
CA ILE A 29 31.82 14.64 -0.50
C ILE A 29 31.12 15.66 0.39
N GLU A 30 31.50 16.92 0.27
CA GLU A 30 30.91 17.99 1.07
C GLU A 30 29.52 18.38 0.55
N GLY A 31 28.64 18.81 1.45
CA GLY A 31 27.31 19.31 1.06
C GLY A 31 26.25 18.25 0.77
N LEU A 32 26.56 16.96 0.97
CA LEU A 32 25.56 15.89 1.00
C LEU A 32 24.48 16.18 2.07
N THR A 33 23.23 16.23 1.65
CA THR A 33 22.05 16.43 2.50
C THR A 33 20.79 15.91 1.79
N ASP A 34 19.61 16.18 2.35
CA ASP A 34 18.32 15.87 1.70
C ASP A 34 18.26 16.52 0.32
N SER A 35 18.10 15.69 -0.70
CA SER A 35 18.11 16.11 -2.11
C SER A 35 17.04 17.16 -2.43
N LYS A 36 15.96 17.22 -1.65
CA LYS A 36 14.86 18.18 -1.79
C LYS A 36 15.23 19.57 -1.28
N LYS A 37 16.22 19.69 -0.39
CA LYS A 37 16.76 20.98 0.08
C LYS A 37 17.73 21.63 -0.91
N LEU A 38 18.23 20.85 -1.86
CA LEU A 38 19.16 21.29 -2.87
C LEU A 38 18.41 21.85 -4.10
N THR A 39 19.00 22.84 -4.75
CA THR A 39 18.56 23.27 -6.09
C THR A 39 18.96 22.22 -7.14
N LYS A 40 18.34 22.27 -8.33
CA LYS A 40 18.70 21.38 -9.45
C LYS A 40 20.20 21.46 -9.78
N LYS A 41 20.73 22.67 -9.89
CA LYS A 41 22.16 22.92 -10.16
C LYS A 41 23.08 22.34 -9.09
N GLN A 42 22.74 22.50 -7.81
CA GLN A 42 23.53 21.90 -6.71
C GLN A 42 23.52 20.38 -6.77
N ARG A 43 22.36 19.75 -7.05
CA ARG A 43 22.30 18.30 -7.23
C ARG A 43 23.14 17.82 -8.40
N GLU A 44 23.13 18.54 -9.53
CA GLU A 44 23.94 18.19 -10.71
C GLU A 44 25.45 18.24 -10.41
N VAL A 45 25.90 19.27 -9.68
CA VAL A 45 27.29 19.39 -9.22
C VAL A 45 27.67 18.22 -8.33
N LEU A 46 26.88 17.93 -7.30
CA LEU A 46 27.14 16.81 -6.39
C LEU A 46 27.08 15.46 -7.11
N ASN A 47 26.15 15.27 -8.05
CA ASN A 47 26.08 14.05 -8.84
C ASN A 47 27.35 13.84 -9.70
N ALA A 48 27.90 14.91 -10.27
CA ALA A 48 29.16 14.84 -11.00
C ALA A 48 30.33 14.51 -10.07
N GLU A 49 30.37 15.10 -8.87
CA GLU A 49 31.39 14.82 -7.85
C GLU A 49 31.32 13.37 -7.36
N ILE A 50 30.13 12.86 -7.03
CA ILE A 50 29.89 11.45 -6.66
C ILE A 50 30.42 10.54 -7.78
N SER A 51 30.07 10.84 -9.04
CA SER A 51 30.46 10.03 -10.20
C SER A 51 31.97 10.03 -10.47
N ALA A 52 32.67 11.13 -10.13
CA ALA A 52 34.11 11.26 -10.30
C ALA A 52 34.92 10.70 -9.11
N SER A 53 34.25 10.35 -8.01
CA SER A 53 34.88 9.82 -6.80
C SER A 53 35.05 8.30 -6.82
N SER A 54 35.51 7.72 -5.71
CA SER A 54 35.54 6.25 -5.53
C SER A 54 34.16 5.65 -5.23
N ALA A 55 33.12 6.48 -5.09
CA ALA A 55 31.78 6.01 -4.80
C ALA A 55 31.25 5.05 -5.88
N ILE A 56 30.52 4.03 -5.44
CA ILE A 56 29.88 3.04 -6.29
C ILE A 56 28.38 3.27 -6.20
N VAL A 57 27.79 3.65 -7.32
CA VAL A 57 26.36 3.97 -7.43
C VAL A 57 25.67 2.94 -8.32
N GLY A 58 24.46 2.54 -7.93
CA GLY A 58 23.56 1.74 -8.74
C GLY A 58 22.17 2.38 -8.80
N LEU A 59 21.49 2.25 -9.93
CA LEU A 59 20.16 2.80 -10.17
C LEU A 59 19.20 1.69 -10.61
N GLY A 60 18.15 1.50 -9.81
CA GLY A 60 17.09 0.55 -10.09
C GLY A 60 15.89 1.23 -10.70
N TRP A 61 15.66 1.01 -11.98
CA TRP A 61 14.54 1.59 -12.73
C TRP A 61 13.37 0.61 -12.80
N VAL A 62 12.14 1.11 -12.69
CA VAL A 62 10.90 0.38 -13.01
C VAL A 62 9.99 1.31 -13.78
N GLU A 63 9.62 0.91 -15.00
CA GLU A 63 8.81 1.73 -15.91
C GLU A 63 7.33 1.76 -15.51
N ALA A 64 6.57 2.73 -16.03
CA ALA A 64 5.16 2.91 -15.69
C ALA A 64 4.31 1.65 -15.98
N SER A 65 4.53 1.01 -17.13
CA SER A 65 3.85 -0.23 -17.52
C SER A 65 4.17 -1.41 -16.59
N GLU A 66 5.42 -1.50 -16.13
CA GLU A 66 5.85 -2.54 -15.18
C GLU A 66 5.23 -2.27 -13.80
N ILE A 67 5.17 -1.00 -13.36
CA ILE A 67 4.48 -0.58 -12.13
C ILE A 67 3.01 -0.96 -12.17
N ASP A 68 2.31 -0.65 -13.27
CA ASP A 68 0.90 -0.99 -13.45
C ASP A 68 0.67 -2.50 -13.39
N LYS A 69 1.62 -3.31 -13.88
CA LYS A 69 1.52 -4.77 -13.90
C LYS A 69 1.75 -5.42 -12.54
N ILE A 70 2.75 -4.99 -11.78
CA ILE A 70 3.18 -5.68 -10.55
C ILE A 70 2.79 -4.94 -9.26
N GLY A 71 2.31 -3.71 -9.39
CA GLY A 71 1.97 -2.84 -8.27
C GLY A 71 3.19 -2.13 -7.68
N LEU A 72 2.92 -1.01 -6.99
CA LEU A 72 3.95 -0.10 -6.48
C LEU A 72 4.86 -0.76 -5.42
N SER A 73 4.31 -1.59 -4.54
CA SER A 73 5.08 -2.27 -3.49
C SER A 73 6.12 -3.22 -4.06
N GLU A 74 5.75 -4.07 -5.02
CA GLU A 74 6.68 -4.98 -5.68
C GLU A 74 7.63 -4.24 -6.61
N SER A 75 7.20 -3.12 -7.18
CA SER A 75 8.08 -2.23 -7.95
C SER A 75 9.19 -1.63 -7.09
N LEU A 76 8.91 -1.21 -5.85
CA LEU A 76 9.94 -0.73 -4.92
C LEU A 76 10.94 -1.85 -4.56
N ARG A 77 10.47 -3.07 -4.32
CA ARG A 77 11.34 -4.24 -4.09
C ARG A 77 12.20 -4.55 -5.33
N LEU A 78 11.62 -4.52 -6.51
CA LEU A 78 12.30 -4.79 -7.77
C LEU A 78 13.36 -3.73 -8.10
N ALA A 79 12.99 -2.44 -7.99
CA ALA A 79 13.91 -1.32 -8.15
C ALA A 79 15.09 -1.44 -7.17
N THR A 80 14.81 -1.69 -5.88
CA THR A 80 15.85 -1.88 -4.87
C THR A 80 16.80 -3.03 -5.24
N LYS A 81 16.27 -4.18 -5.64
CA LYS A 81 17.08 -5.33 -6.09
C LYS A 81 17.94 -5.00 -7.31
N ARG A 82 17.43 -4.22 -8.28
CA ARG A 82 18.18 -3.77 -9.46
C ARG A 82 19.34 -2.84 -9.05
N ALA A 83 19.06 -1.82 -8.24
CA ALA A 83 20.07 -0.88 -7.75
C ALA A 83 21.20 -1.57 -6.97
N VAL A 84 20.83 -2.48 -6.05
CA VAL A 84 21.78 -3.23 -5.23
C VAL A 84 22.67 -4.15 -6.07
N ARG A 85 22.13 -4.78 -7.12
CA ARG A 85 22.92 -5.63 -8.03
C ARG A 85 24.00 -4.82 -8.76
N GLU A 86 23.67 -3.61 -9.21
CA GLU A 86 24.65 -2.72 -9.84
C GLU A 86 25.76 -2.33 -8.87
N VAL A 87 25.41 -1.99 -7.62
CA VAL A 87 26.40 -1.71 -6.57
C VAL A 87 27.27 -2.94 -6.29
N GLN A 88 26.69 -4.14 -6.18
CA GLN A 88 27.46 -5.37 -5.98
C GLN A 88 28.45 -5.65 -7.12
N ALA A 89 28.05 -5.38 -8.37
CA ALA A 89 28.94 -5.49 -9.52
C ALA A 89 30.09 -4.47 -9.45
N GLY A 90 29.80 -3.22 -9.10
CA GLY A 90 30.81 -2.18 -8.90
C GLY A 90 31.76 -2.51 -7.73
N CYS A 91 31.23 -3.03 -6.62
CA CYS A 91 32.02 -3.49 -5.48
C CYS A 91 33.00 -4.59 -5.89
N LYS A 92 32.53 -5.57 -6.67
CA LYS A 92 33.38 -6.63 -7.22
C LYS A 92 34.47 -6.07 -8.12
N ALA A 93 34.15 -5.10 -8.99
CA ALA A 93 35.12 -4.48 -9.89
C ALA A 93 36.20 -3.68 -9.16
N GLN A 94 35.85 -3.03 -8.04
CA GLN A 94 36.77 -2.27 -7.21
C GLN A 94 37.37 -3.07 -6.04
N ASN A 95 37.17 -4.40 -6.01
CA ASN A 95 37.61 -5.29 -4.95
C ASN A 95 37.26 -4.78 -3.53
N THR A 96 36.02 -4.36 -3.35
CA THR A 96 35.50 -3.76 -2.13
C THR A 96 34.19 -4.43 -1.71
N THR A 97 33.71 -4.18 -0.48
CA THR A 97 32.50 -4.79 0.09
C THR A 97 31.74 -3.83 1.00
N PHE A 98 30.45 -4.09 1.23
CA PHE A 98 29.65 -3.40 2.24
C PHE A 98 29.07 -4.42 3.21
N ASP A 99 28.84 -4.00 4.45
CA ASP A 99 28.49 -4.89 5.57
C ASP A 99 27.20 -4.44 6.26
N GLU A 100 26.73 -3.25 5.93
CA GLU A 100 25.53 -2.64 6.46
C GLU A 100 24.75 -1.97 5.32
N ILE A 101 23.42 -2.09 5.36
CA ILE A 101 22.52 -1.48 4.40
C ILE A 101 21.55 -0.58 5.17
N ILE A 102 21.49 0.70 4.80
CA ILE A 102 20.54 1.65 5.35
C ILE A 102 19.58 2.10 4.25
N ILE A 103 18.29 1.87 4.46
CA ILE A 103 17.21 2.30 3.57
C ILE A 103 16.49 3.49 4.21
N ASP A 104 16.30 4.58 3.46
CA ASP A 104 15.45 5.68 3.93
C ASP A 104 14.00 5.21 4.09
N GLY A 105 13.39 5.59 5.21
CA GLY A 105 11.99 5.30 5.51
C GLY A 105 11.80 4.19 6.54
N THR A 106 10.77 3.36 6.32
CA THR A 106 10.26 2.42 7.33
C THR A 106 10.00 1.01 6.80
N VAL A 107 10.28 0.77 5.53
CA VAL A 107 9.97 -0.48 4.85
C VAL A 107 11.26 -1.12 4.38
N ASN A 108 11.48 -2.37 4.77
CA ASN A 108 12.60 -3.15 4.27
C ASN A 108 12.25 -3.77 2.91
N PHE A 109 12.71 -3.14 1.83
CA PHE A 109 12.48 -3.63 0.46
C PHE A 109 13.32 -4.86 0.09
N LEU A 110 14.30 -5.23 0.92
CA LEU A 110 15.16 -6.40 0.77
C LEU A 110 14.74 -7.57 1.70
N ARG A 111 13.54 -7.49 2.29
CA ARG A 111 12.94 -8.61 3.02
C ARG A 111 12.87 -9.86 2.13
N GLU A 112 13.11 -11.02 2.74
CA GLU A 112 13.20 -12.34 2.10
C GLU A 112 14.34 -12.47 1.10
N THR A 113 15.42 -11.70 1.30
CA THR A 113 16.65 -11.85 0.52
C THR A 113 17.82 -12.21 1.45
N PRO A 114 18.90 -12.80 0.93
CA PRO A 114 20.11 -13.05 1.73
C PRO A 114 20.70 -11.78 2.39
N LEU A 115 20.34 -10.59 1.88
CA LEU A 115 20.80 -9.32 2.39
C LEU A 115 19.99 -8.79 3.58
N GLU A 116 18.80 -9.35 3.85
CA GLU A 116 17.86 -8.85 4.86
C GLU A 116 18.51 -8.62 6.23
N ARG A 117 19.37 -9.55 6.65
CA ARG A 117 20.09 -9.51 7.94
C ARG A 117 21.04 -8.31 8.11
N TYR A 118 21.38 -7.61 7.03
CA TYR A 118 22.26 -6.44 7.05
C TYR A 118 21.47 -5.12 6.97
N VAL A 119 20.14 -5.18 6.87
CA VAL A 119 19.29 -4.02 6.57
C VAL A 119 18.76 -3.38 7.84
N SER A 120 18.95 -2.07 7.93
CA SER A 120 18.24 -1.18 8.85
C SER A 120 17.43 -0.16 8.05
N THR A 121 16.23 0.16 8.55
CA THR A 121 15.42 1.26 7.99
C THR A 121 15.48 2.45 8.92
N LEU A 122 15.70 3.65 8.38
CA LEU A 122 15.80 4.87 9.17
C LEU A 122 15.03 5.99 8.48
N LYS A 123 14.12 6.65 9.22
CA LYS A 123 13.41 7.82 8.68
C LYS A 123 14.37 8.99 8.53
N LYS A 124 14.36 9.65 7.37
CA LYS A 124 15.22 10.80 7.06
C LYS A 124 16.70 10.40 7.12
N ALA A 125 17.02 9.19 6.67
CA ALA A 125 18.38 8.68 6.63
C ALA A 125 19.25 9.49 5.67
N ASP A 126 18.66 10.08 4.62
CA ASP A 126 19.29 11.02 3.69
C ASP A 126 19.89 12.27 4.38
N LEU A 127 19.36 12.68 5.53
CA LEU A 127 19.93 13.77 6.34
C LEU A 127 21.06 13.34 7.27
N LEU A 128 21.16 12.04 7.55
CA LEU A 128 22.00 11.50 8.62
C LEU A 128 23.17 10.67 8.09
N ILE A 129 22.99 10.04 6.94
CA ILE A 129 23.90 9.05 6.36
C ILE A 129 24.29 9.51 4.96
N ALA A 130 25.57 9.83 4.78
CA ALA A 130 26.10 10.39 3.54
C ALA A 130 25.86 9.50 2.32
N SER A 131 25.98 8.17 2.46
CA SER A 131 25.69 7.24 1.35
C SER A 131 24.23 7.23 0.94
N VAL A 132 23.28 7.43 1.87
CA VAL A 132 21.85 7.55 1.55
C VAL A 132 21.58 8.87 0.83
N SER A 133 22.19 9.97 1.31
CA SER A 133 22.12 11.26 0.61
C SER A 133 22.63 11.18 -0.82
N ALA A 134 23.81 10.56 -1.04
CA ALA A 134 24.39 10.38 -2.36
C ALA A 134 23.47 9.53 -3.27
N ALA A 135 22.92 8.42 -2.75
CA ALA A 135 21.95 7.59 -3.45
C ALA A 135 20.70 8.40 -3.89
N ALA A 136 20.13 9.18 -2.97
CA ALA A 136 18.98 10.04 -3.21
C ALA A 136 19.26 11.09 -4.31
N ILE A 137 20.42 11.75 -4.24
CA ILE A 137 20.85 12.74 -5.23
C ILE A 137 20.99 12.10 -6.61
N CYS A 138 21.70 10.97 -6.72
CA CYS A 138 21.90 10.28 -8.00
C CYS A 138 20.58 9.82 -8.61
N ALA A 139 19.69 9.20 -7.83
CA ALA A 139 18.36 8.80 -8.30
C ALA A 139 17.53 10.00 -8.75
N LYS A 140 17.59 11.11 -8.01
CA LYS A 140 16.84 12.33 -8.32
C LYS A 140 17.33 12.99 -9.62
N VAL A 141 18.64 13.14 -9.78
CA VAL A 141 19.24 13.71 -11.00
C VAL A 141 18.93 12.84 -12.21
N ALA A 142 19.14 11.52 -12.09
CA ALA A 142 18.89 10.61 -13.20
C ALA A 142 17.41 10.62 -13.62
N ARG A 143 16.48 10.55 -12.67
CA ARG A 143 15.04 10.59 -12.96
C ARG A 143 14.61 11.94 -13.55
N ASP A 144 15.08 13.06 -13.00
CA ASP A 144 14.73 14.39 -13.51
C ASP A 144 15.25 14.59 -14.94
N ASN A 145 16.44 14.09 -15.25
CA ASN A 145 17.00 14.11 -16.60
C ASN A 145 16.15 13.27 -17.55
N PHE A 146 15.73 12.06 -17.15
CA PHE A 146 14.79 11.24 -17.94
C PHE A 146 13.50 12.00 -18.25
N MET A 147 12.89 12.65 -17.23
CA MET A 147 11.65 13.41 -17.44
C MET A 147 11.88 14.66 -18.32
N ALA A 148 13.07 15.26 -18.28
CA ALA A 148 13.42 16.40 -19.13
C ALA A 148 13.68 15.99 -20.59
N GLU A 149 14.27 14.83 -20.85
CA GLU A 149 14.36 14.28 -22.21
C GLU A 149 12.97 13.91 -22.73
N LEU A 150 12.13 13.33 -21.87
CA LEU A 150 10.75 13.02 -22.22
C LEU A 150 9.93 14.27 -22.58
N ASP A 151 10.19 15.40 -21.93
CA ASP A 151 9.60 16.70 -22.26
C ASP A 151 9.95 17.16 -23.68
N LYS A 152 11.16 16.86 -24.16
CA LYS A 152 11.55 17.19 -25.53
C LYS A 152 10.84 16.30 -26.55
N GLU A 153 10.60 15.04 -26.20
CA GLU A 153 9.86 14.09 -27.05
C GLU A 153 8.34 14.38 -27.07
N LEU A 154 7.79 14.81 -25.93
CA LEU A 154 6.36 15.06 -25.71
C LEU A 154 6.15 16.45 -25.09
N PRO A 155 6.42 17.54 -25.84
CA PRO A 155 6.39 18.90 -25.30
C PRO A 155 5.02 19.34 -24.81
N ASP A 156 3.95 18.86 -25.45
CA ASP A 156 2.56 19.12 -25.05
C ASP A 156 2.25 18.59 -23.64
N PHE A 157 3.05 17.63 -23.15
CA PHE A 157 2.87 17.04 -21.83
C PHE A 157 3.58 17.79 -20.70
N TYR A 158 4.49 18.71 -20.98
CA TYR A 158 5.19 19.55 -20.00
C TYR A 158 5.86 18.80 -18.83
N PHE A 159 6.37 17.59 -19.11
CA PHE A 159 7.07 16.74 -18.14
C PHE A 159 8.30 17.41 -17.51
N GLY A 160 8.94 18.35 -18.20
CA GLY A 160 10.12 19.06 -17.69
C GLY A 160 9.79 19.96 -16.50
N GLY A 161 8.55 20.47 -16.42
CA GLY A 161 8.09 21.32 -15.33
C GLY A 161 7.64 20.54 -14.09
N HIS A 162 6.73 19.57 -14.26
CA HIS A 162 6.14 18.84 -13.13
C HIS A 162 6.78 17.47 -12.85
N VAL A 163 7.72 17.02 -13.70
CA VAL A 163 8.49 15.76 -13.56
C VAL A 163 7.64 14.53 -13.24
N GLY A 164 6.44 14.51 -13.82
CA GLY A 164 5.46 13.44 -13.70
C GLY A 164 4.60 13.45 -12.43
N TYR A 165 4.76 14.39 -11.48
CA TYR A 165 3.89 14.48 -10.30
C TYR A 165 2.52 15.09 -10.63
N GLY A 166 1.51 14.77 -9.81
CA GLY A 166 0.14 15.23 -9.95
C GLY A 166 -0.11 16.70 -9.65
N THR A 167 0.57 17.60 -10.35
CA THR A 167 0.36 19.05 -10.24
C THR A 167 -0.90 19.47 -11.01
N GLN A 168 -1.37 20.69 -10.78
CA GLN A 168 -2.48 21.24 -11.56
C GLN A 168 -2.15 21.31 -13.07
N ALA A 169 -0.89 21.60 -13.42
CA ALA A 169 -0.42 21.60 -14.81
C ALA A 169 -0.52 20.20 -15.43
N HIS A 170 -0.02 19.18 -14.73
CA HIS A 170 -0.09 17.79 -15.22
C HIS A 170 -1.53 17.30 -15.37
N ARG A 171 -2.41 17.65 -14.43
CA ARG A 171 -3.84 17.33 -14.53
C ARG A 171 -4.48 17.94 -15.78
N ARG A 172 -4.17 19.21 -16.12
CA ARG A 172 -4.73 19.87 -17.31
C ARG A 172 -4.32 19.15 -18.59
N VAL A 173 -3.03 18.88 -18.74
CA VAL A 173 -2.48 18.10 -19.85
C VAL A 173 -3.17 16.74 -19.95
N LEU A 174 -3.33 16.03 -18.83
CA LEU A 174 -3.91 14.69 -18.82
C LEU A 174 -5.40 14.70 -19.20
N VAL A 175 -6.14 15.76 -18.87
CA VAL A 175 -7.53 15.97 -19.30
C VAL A 175 -7.61 16.32 -20.79
N GLU A 176 -6.68 17.12 -21.29
CA GLU A 176 -6.67 17.62 -22.67
C GLU A 176 -6.19 16.58 -23.69
N PHE A 177 -5.09 15.89 -23.37
CA PHE A 177 -4.41 14.96 -24.29
C PHE A 177 -4.61 13.48 -23.94
N GLY A 178 -5.21 13.18 -22.79
CA GLY A 178 -5.30 11.82 -22.28
C GLY A 178 -3.94 11.26 -21.82
N ALA A 179 -3.92 9.99 -21.44
CA ALA A 179 -2.70 9.32 -20.99
C ALA A 179 -1.91 8.76 -22.17
N ASN A 180 -0.59 8.85 -22.05
CA ASN A 180 0.36 8.15 -22.91
C ASN A 180 1.00 6.95 -22.18
N LYS A 181 1.85 6.20 -22.89
CA LYS A 181 2.55 5.01 -22.37
C LYS A 181 3.40 5.23 -21.11
N TYR A 182 3.74 6.47 -20.77
CA TYR A 182 4.53 6.81 -19.58
C TYR A 182 3.66 7.12 -18.36
N HIS A 183 2.34 7.24 -18.50
CA HIS A 183 1.43 7.37 -17.37
C HIS A 183 1.20 6.02 -16.70
N ARG A 184 1.06 6.06 -15.37
CA ARG A 184 0.74 4.89 -14.55
C ARG A 184 -0.76 4.78 -14.48
N ALA A 185 -1.36 4.03 -15.39
CA ALA A 185 -2.82 3.92 -15.52
C ALA A 185 -3.45 3.31 -14.26
N SER A 186 -2.72 2.48 -13.51
CA SER A 186 -3.18 1.92 -12.23
C SER A 186 -3.28 2.93 -11.09
N PHE A 187 -2.68 4.12 -11.23
CA PHE A 187 -2.74 5.14 -10.18
C PHE A 187 -4.11 5.80 -10.17
N ARG A 188 -4.78 5.76 -9.02
CA ARG A 188 -6.16 6.23 -8.86
C ARG A 188 -6.44 7.60 -9.50
N PRO A 189 -5.63 8.66 -9.28
CA PRO A 189 -5.91 9.96 -9.91
C PRO A 189 -5.84 9.94 -11.45
N VAL A 190 -4.98 9.09 -12.02
CA VAL A 190 -4.85 8.92 -13.47
C VAL A 190 -6.07 8.16 -13.99
N ALA A 191 -6.42 7.03 -13.37
CA ALA A 191 -7.60 6.25 -13.72
C ALA A 191 -8.90 7.09 -13.67
N GLU A 192 -9.07 7.91 -12.63
CA GLU A 192 -10.19 8.84 -12.45
C GLU A 192 -10.24 9.88 -13.59
N ILE A 193 -9.10 10.49 -13.95
CA ILE A 193 -9.05 11.53 -15.00
C ILE A 193 -9.36 10.94 -16.38
N LEU A 194 -8.90 9.73 -16.66
CA LEU A 194 -9.07 9.10 -17.97
C LEU A 194 -10.46 8.48 -18.18
N GLY A 195 -11.34 8.52 -17.17
CA GLY A 195 -12.63 7.85 -17.27
C GLY A 195 -12.52 6.34 -17.49
N VAL A 196 -11.39 5.72 -17.09
CA VAL A 196 -11.19 4.25 -17.15
C VAL A 196 -12.05 3.52 -16.10
N GLU A 197 -13.00 4.25 -15.50
CA GLU A 197 -14.08 3.73 -14.67
C GLU A 197 -15.04 2.79 -15.39
N ALA A 198 -15.01 2.54 -16.70
CA ALA A 198 -15.96 1.57 -17.28
C ALA A 198 -15.85 0.16 -16.66
N ALA A 199 -14.64 -0.29 -16.28
CA ALA A 199 -14.43 -1.57 -15.60
C ALA A 199 -14.44 -1.47 -14.07
N ALA A 200 -13.88 -0.38 -13.51
CA ALA A 200 -13.83 -0.17 -12.07
C ALA A 200 -15.15 0.37 -11.49
N ALA A 201 -15.99 1.05 -12.26
CA ALA A 201 -17.34 1.44 -11.84
C ALA A 201 -18.31 0.27 -11.92
N GLU A 202 -18.11 -0.73 -12.77
CA GLU A 202 -18.82 -2.01 -12.65
C GLU A 202 -18.41 -2.73 -11.37
N GLU A 203 -17.13 -2.73 -11.01
CA GLU A 203 -16.63 -3.38 -9.79
C GLU A 203 -16.97 -2.58 -8.51
N ILE A 204 -16.96 -1.24 -8.56
CA ILE A 204 -17.39 -0.35 -7.48
C ILE A 204 -18.92 -0.29 -7.40
N ALA A 205 -19.66 -0.37 -8.50
CA ALA A 205 -21.11 -0.56 -8.47
C ALA A 205 -21.42 -1.94 -7.90
N ALA A 206 -20.74 -3.01 -8.33
CA ALA A 206 -20.91 -4.34 -7.77
C ALA A 206 -20.51 -4.40 -6.28
N ALA A 207 -19.45 -3.69 -5.85
CA ALA A 207 -19.03 -3.59 -4.45
C ALA A 207 -19.96 -2.69 -3.62
N LYS A 208 -20.47 -1.59 -4.19
CA LYS A 208 -21.52 -0.76 -3.58
C LYS A 208 -22.81 -1.56 -3.44
N THR A 209 -23.21 -2.31 -4.47
CA THR A 209 -24.35 -3.21 -4.45
C THR A 209 -24.14 -4.32 -3.41
N THR A 210 -22.94 -4.89 -3.30
CA THR A 210 -22.63 -5.92 -2.28
C THR A 210 -22.67 -5.34 -0.87
N LYS A 211 -22.16 -4.12 -0.67
CA LYS A 211 -22.23 -3.44 0.62
C LYS A 211 -23.68 -3.07 0.99
N VAL A 212 -24.45 -2.53 0.04
CA VAL A 212 -25.88 -2.23 0.23
C VAL A 212 -26.66 -3.50 0.58
N ILE A 213 -26.40 -4.61 -0.12
CA ILE A 213 -26.99 -5.92 0.20
C ILE A 213 -26.60 -6.37 1.62
N GLY A 214 -25.35 -6.16 2.04
CA GLY A 214 -24.88 -6.47 3.40
C GLY A 214 -25.58 -5.61 4.46
N ASP A 215 -25.63 -4.30 4.26
CA ASP A 215 -26.28 -3.36 5.19
C ASP A 215 -27.80 -3.66 5.31
N GLU A 216 -28.48 -3.97 4.20
CA GLU A 216 -29.90 -4.40 4.18
C GLU A 216 -30.11 -5.76 4.86
N ALA A 217 -29.17 -6.70 4.68
CA ALA A 217 -29.20 -8.00 5.33
C ALA A 217 -29.09 -7.86 6.86
N GLU A 218 -28.14 -7.06 7.35
CA GLU A 218 -27.98 -6.79 8.78
C GLU A 218 -29.19 -6.09 9.39
N GLU A 219 -29.84 -5.20 8.64
CA GLU A 219 -31.08 -4.55 9.06
C GLU A 219 -32.20 -5.57 9.26
N LYS A 220 -32.46 -6.41 8.26
CA LYS A 220 -33.49 -7.45 8.34
C LYS A 220 -33.23 -8.46 9.44
N VAL A 221 -31.98 -8.86 9.65
CA VAL A 221 -31.62 -9.75 10.76
C VAL A 221 -31.84 -9.07 12.11
N SER A 222 -31.54 -7.77 12.23
CA SER A 222 -31.81 -7.01 13.45
C SER A 222 -33.32 -6.94 13.74
N GLU A 223 -34.15 -6.70 12.72
CA GLU A 223 -35.61 -6.70 12.81
C GLU A 223 -36.16 -8.09 13.17
N PHE A 224 -35.64 -9.15 12.56
CA PHE A 224 -35.99 -10.53 12.87
C PHE A 224 -35.69 -10.86 14.33
N LEU A 225 -34.47 -10.57 14.80
CA LEU A 225 -34.09 -10.82 16.19
C LEU A 225 -34.95 -10.01 17.17
N ALA A 226 -35.25 -8.75 16.85
CA ALA A 226 -36.16 -7.93 17.65
C ALA A 226 -37.59 -8.51 17.68
N ALA A 227 -38.09 -9.06 16.57
CA ALA A 227 -39.37 -9.75 16.51
C ALA A 227 -39.37 -11.07 17.32
N GLN A 228 -38.20 -11.69 17.50
CA GLN A 228 -37.98 -12.81 18.42
C GLN A 228 -37.70 -12.34 19.88
N ASN A 229 -37.96 -11.08 20.20
CA ASN A 229 -37.77 -10.45 21.52
C ASN A 229 -36.30 -10.25 21.97
N HIS A 230 -35.34 -10.32 21.05
CA HIS A 230 -33.98 -9.90 21.38
C HIS A 230 -33.92 -8.37 21.54
N GLU A 231 -33.24 -7.91 22.58
CA GLU A 231 -32.80 -6.52 22.72
C GLU A 231 -31.55 -6.29 21.86
N ILE A 232 -31.63 -5.43 20.84
CA ILE A 232 -30.48 -5.11 19.99
C ILE A 232 -29.60 -4.09 20.71
N LEU A 233 -28.40 -4.51 21.12
CA LEU A 233 -27.45 -3.70 21.88
C LEU A 233 -26.48 -2.92 21.00
N ALA A 234 -26.08 -3.50 19.86
CA ALA A 234 -25.24 -2.83 18.88
C ALA A 234 -25.42 -3.44 17.49
N ARG A 235 -25.25 -2.59 16.47
CA ARG A 235 -25.10 -2.96 15.06
C ARG A 235 -23.75 -2.45 14.57
N ASN A 236 -23.08 -3.18 13.67
CA ASN A 236 -21.76 -2.83 13.13
C ASN A 236 -20.73 -2.47 14.22
N TRP A 237 -20.68 -3.27 15.29
CA TRP A 237 -19.81 -2.96 16.42
C TRP A 237 -18.35 -3.30 16.07
N ARG A 238 -17.49 -2.30 16.13
CA ARG A 238 -16.10 -2.40 15.67
C ARG A 238 -15.12 -1.79 16.64
N THR A 239 -13.93 -2.37 16.67
CA THR A 239 -12.75 -1.85 17.34
C THR A 239 -11.58 -1.81 16.36
N ARG A 240 -10.39 -1.41 16.81
CA ARG A 240 -9.17 -1.50 16.01
C ARG A 240 -8.79 -2.95 15.65
N TRP A 241 -9.29 -3.94 16.40
CA TRP A 241 -8.83 -5.33 16.32
C TRP A 241 -9.88 -6.32 15.80
N CYS A 242 -11.16 -5.97 15.90
CA CYS A 242 -12.26 -6.88 15.58
C CYS A 242 -13.55 -6.12 15.23
N GLU A 243 -14.45 -6.82 14.58
CA GLU A 243 -15.81 -6.37 14.25
C GLU A 243 -16.82 -7.50 14.49
N ILE A 244 -18.05 -7.12 14.79
CA ILE A 244 -19.21 -8.00 14.86
C ILE A 244 -20.44 -7.25 14.31
N ASP A 245 -21.24 -7.95 13.51
CA ASP A 245 -22.34 -7.32 12.78
C ASP A 245 -23.47 -6.93 13.73
N ILE A 246 -23.91 -7.85 14.59
CA ILE A 246 -24.99 -7.60 15.55
C ILE A 246 -24.63 -8.15 16.92
N VAL A 247 -24.83 -7.32 17.96
CA VAL A 247 -24.83 -7.75 19.36
C VAL A 247 -26.25 -7.60 19.88
N SER A 248 -26.84 -8.71 20.34
CA SER A 248 -28.20 -8.74 20.87
C SER A 248 -28.28 -9.48 22.20
N LYS A 249 -29.39 -9.35 22.92
CA LYS A 249 -29.61 -10.00 24.21
C LYS A 249 -31.01 -10.57 24.31
N LEU A 250 -31.11 -11.83 24.74
CA LEU A 250 -32.38 -12.50 25.02
C LEU A 250 -32.23 -13.26 26.33
N ASP A 251 -33.19 -13.11 27.25
CA ASP A 251 -33.24 -13.82 28.54
C ASP A 251 -31.93 -13.80 29.38
N GLY A 252 -31.15 -12.73 29.24
CA GLY A 252 -29.88 -12.55 29.95
C GLY A 252 -28.65 -13.14 29.24
N ILE A 253 -28.84 -13.80 28.11
CA ILE A 253 -27.80 -14.32 27.22
C ILE A 253 -27.46 -13.26 26.17
N TYR A 254 -26.17 -13.06 25.90
CA TYR A 254 -25.67 -12.11 24.91
C TYR A 254 -25.21 -12.85 23.65
N TYR A 255 -25.80 -12.50 22.52
CA TYR A 255 -25.54 -13.12 21.23
C TYR A 255 -24.71 -12.20 20.34
N PHE A 256 -23.64 -12.76 19.78
CA PHE A 256 -22.75 -12.12 18.82
C PHE A 256 -22.96 -12.76 17.46
N THR A 257 -23.81 -12.12 16.66
CA THR A 257 -24.30 -12.67 15.40
C THR A 257 -23.49 -12.09 14.24
N GLU A 258 -22.97 -12.98 13.39
CA GLU A 258 -22.45 -12.65 12.07
C GLU A 258 -23.53 -12.88 11.01
N VAL A 259 -23.69 -11.94 10.07
CA VAL A 259 -24.69 -11.98 9.01
C VAL A 259 -24.02 -12.37 7.69
N LYS A 260 -24.64 -13.31 6.96
CA LYS A 260 -24.19 -13.72 5.62
C LYS A 260 -25.36 -13.77 4.64
N TYR A 261 -25.22 -13.00 3.57
CA TYR A 261 -26.14 -13.04 2.43
C TYR A 261 -25.79 -14.19 1.48
N ARG A 262 -26.75 -15.03 1.12
CA ARG A 262 -26.61 -16.14 0.15
C ARG A 262 -27.30 -15.78 -1.17
N LYS A 263 -26.53 -15.80 -2.28
CA LYS A 263 -27.06 -15.54 -3.64
C LYS A 263 -27.66 -16.78 -4.32
N ASN A 264 -27.15 -17.98 -4.04
CA ASN A 264 -27.60 -19.25 -4.65
C ASN A 264 -27.65 -20.37 -3.59
N ASP A 265 -28.56 -21.34 -3.79
CA ASP A 265 -28.77 -22.53 -2.93
C ASP A 265 -27.63 -23.57 -3.01
N ASP A 266 -26.69 -23.41 -3.94
CA ASP A 266 -25.54 -24.31 -4.08
C ASP A 266 -24.39 -23.85 -3.19
N PHE A 267 -24.35 -24.32 -1.93
CA PHE A 267 -23.13 -24.66 -1.18
C PHE A 267 -23.50 -25.06 0.27
N GLY A 268 -23.56 -26.38 0.54
CA GLY A 268 -23.29 -27.01 1.84
C GLY A 268 -24.21 -26.68 3.03
N GLY A 269 -24.40 -27.67 3.92
CA GLY A 269 -25.22 -27.53 5.14
C GLY A 269 -24.88 -26.29 6.00
N SER A 270 -25.87 -25.83 6.77
CA SER A 270 -25.83 -24.67 7.69
C SER A 270 -24.61 -24.68 8.64
N GLU A 271 -24.09 -25.86 8.94
CA GLU A 271 -22.96 -26.13 9.85
C GLU A 271 -21.55 -25.67 9.36
N TYR A 272 -21.37 -25.22 8.11
CA TYR A 272 -20.06 -24.76 7.59
C TYR A 272 -19.98 -23.27 7.22
N ALA A 273 -20.97 -22.46 7.60
CA ALA A 273 -21.09 -21.09 7.09
C ALA A 273 -20.01 -20.11 7.58
N ILE A 274 -19.36 -20.37 8.71
CA ILE A 274 -18.38 -19.47 9.31
C ILE A 274 -17.01 -20.14 9.43
N SER A 275 -15.99 -19.50 8.84
CA SER A 275 -14.61 -20.00 8.92
C SER A 275 -14.08 -20.00 10.37
N LEU A 276 -13.20 -20.95 10.70
CA LEU A 276 -12.53 -21.02 12.01
C LEU A 276 -11.81 -19.73 12.41
N MET A 277 -11.27 -18.98 11.44
CA MET A 277 -10.62 -17.70 11.70
C MET A 277 -11.64 -16.63 12.13
N LYS A 278 -12.82 -16.62 11.51
CA LYS A 278 -13.89 -15.69 11.85
C LYS A 278 -14.54 -16.03 13.19
N LEU A 279 -14.72 -17.31 13.52
CA LEU A 279 -15.17 -17.73 14.86
C LEU A 279 -14.25 -17.22 15.97
N LYS A 280 -12.92 -17.35 15.79
CA LYS A 280 -11.94 -16.79 16.73
C LYS A 280 -12.05 -15.27 16.88
N GLN A 281 -12.30 -14.56 15.77
CA GLN A 281 -12.51 -13.11 15.80
C GLN A 281 -13.79 -12.73 16.54
N MET A 282 -14.89 -13.46 16.32
CA MET A 282 -16.16 -13.23 17.00
C MET A 282 -16.06 -13.49 18.49
N ALA A 283 -15.42 -14.60 18.90
CA ALA A 283 -15.15 -14.90 20.31
C ALA A 283 -14.35 -13.77 20.98
N PHE A 284 -13.28 -13.31 20.32
CA PHE A 284 -12.48 -12.20 20.81
C PHE A 284 -13.27 -10.88 20.89
N ALA A 285 -14.13 -10.62 19.89
CA ALA A 285 -15.02 -9.45 19.89
C ALA A 285 -16.00 -9.50 21.07
N ALA A 286 -16.56 -10.68 21.38
CA ALA A 286 -17.46 -10.89 22.49
C ALA A 286 -16.79 -10.57 23.83
N GLU A 287 -15.57 -11.05 24.05
CA GLU A 287 -14.78 -10.76 25.25
C GLU A 287 -14.50 -9.25 25.40
N ILE A 288 -14.09 -8.58 24.32
CA ILE A 288 -13.84 -7.13 24.36
C ILE A 288 -15.13 -6.36 24.64
N PHE A 289 -16.25 -6.76 24.02
CA PHE A 289 -17.54 -6.12 24.24
C PHE A 289 -17.96 -6.26 25.70
N ALA A 290 -17.86 -7.45 26.27
CA ALA A 290 -18.17 -7.71 27.67
C ALA A 290 -17.29 -6.87 28.61
N ALA A 291 -15.98 -6.82 28.35
CA ALA A 291 -15.05 -6.03 29.15
C ALA A 291 -15.36 -4.53 29.09
N LYS A 292 -15.61 -3.97 27.89
CA LYS A 292 -15.95 -2.55 27.71
C LYS A 292 -17.26 -2.16 28.38
N ASN A 293 -18.25 -3.04 28.34
CA ASN A 293 -19.57 -2.81 28.94
C ASN A 293 -19.66 -3.30 30.40
N LYS A 294 -18.54 -3.73 30.99
CA LYS A 294 -18.44 -4.21 32.38
C LYS A 294 -19.42 -5.36 32.68
N LEU A 295 -19.72 -6.19 31.69
CA LEU A 295 -20.54 -7.38 31.85
C LEU A 295 -19.75 -8.42 32.63
N LYS A 296 -20.32 -8.95 33.71
CA LYS A 296 -19.69 -9.95 34.57
C LYS A 296 -20.66 -11.12 34.77
N ASN A 297 -20.14 -12.35 34.69
CA ASN A 297 -20.91 -13.58 34.88
C ASN A 297 -22.15 -13.66 33.97
N VAL A 298 -22.00 -13.28 32.71
CA VAL A 298 -23.04 -13.37 31.68
C VAL A 298 -22.71 -14.50 30.70
N ASP A 299 -23.73 -15.10 30.11
CA ASP A 299 -23.56 -16.08 29.03
C ASP A 299 -23.33 -15.33 27.70
N LEU A 300 -22.24 -15.65 27.01
CA LEU A 300 -21.88 -15.09 25.71
C LEU A 300 -21.95 -16.21 24.67
N ARG A 301 -22.81 -16.06 23.67
CA ARG A 301 -23.03 -17.03 22.60
C ARG A 301 -22.65 -16.44 21.26
N LEU A 302 -22.03 -17.25 20.41
CA LEU A 302 -21.80 -16.91 19.01
C LEU A 302 -22.99 -17.42 18.19
N ALA A 303 -23.41 -16.65 17.21
CA ALA A 303 -24.50 -17.02 16.33
C ALA A 303 -24.21 -16.62 14.89
N ALA A 304 -24.92 -17.24 13.96
CA ALA A 304 -24.92 -16.87 12.55
C ALA A 304 -26.34 -16.56 12.11
N ALA A 305 -26.49 -15.59 11.22
CA ALA A 305 -27.72 -15.38 10.47
C ALA A 305 -27.43 -15.51 8.98
N LEU A 306 -28.09 -16.45 8.33
CA LEU A 306 -28.07 -16.61 6.89
C LEU A 306 -29.34 -15.98 6.33
N ILE A 307 -29.20 -15.13 5.32
CA ILE A 307 -30.34 -14.52 4.64
C ILE A 307 -30.23 -14.73 3.13
N ASP A 308 -31.32 -15.20 2.53
CA ASP A 308 -31.37 -15.50 1.11
C ASP A 308 -31.94 -14.34 0.27
N GLY A 309 -31.98 -14.52 -1.05
CA GLY A 309 -32.57 -13.55 -1.97
C GLY A 309 -34.07 -13.30 -1.80
N LYS A 310 -34.80 -14.18 -1.10
CA LYS A 310 -36.23 -14.04 -0.77
C LYS A 310 -36.47 -13.41 0.60
N SER A 311 -35.40 -13.05 1.31
CA SER A 311 -35.42 -12.51 2.69
C SER A 311 -35.86 -13.52 3.75
N GLU A 312 -35.73 -14.82 3.48
CA GLU A 312 -35.84 -15.85 4.51
C GLU A 312 -34.57 -15.84 5.36
N ILE A 313 -34.74 -15.85 6.68
CA ILE A 313 -33.64 -15.78 7.66
C ILE A 313 -33.56 -17.10 8.41
N ASP A 314 -32.38 -17.71 8.35
CA ASP A 314 -31.99 -18.86 9.18
C ASP A 314 -30.96 -18.38 10.21
N TRP A 315 -31.41 -18.24 11.45
CA TRP A 315 -30.57 -17.82 12.58
C TRP A 315 -30.37 -19.00 13.53
N PHE A 316 -29.11 -19.28 13.85
CA PHE A 316 -28.74 -20.39 14.72
C PHE A 316 -27.52 -20.05 15.59
N GLU A 317 -27.47 -20.65 16.77
CA GLU A 317 -26.30 -20.61 17.64
C GLU A 317 -25.18 -21.48 17.07
N ILE A 318 -23.94 -21.06 17.29
CA ILE A 318 -22.76 -21.81 16.87
C ILE A 318 -22.16 -22.46 18.11
N ASP A 319 -22.05 -23.78 18.07
CA ASP A 319 -21.44 -24.61 19.11
C ASP A 319 -19.91 -24.44 19.23
#